data_AF-A0A7K2WZQ3-F1
#
_entry.id   AF-A0A7K2WZQ3-F1
#
_cell.length_a   1.000
_cell.length_b   1.000
_cell.length_c   1.000
_cell.angle_alpha   90.00
_cell.angle_beta   90.00
_cell.angle_gamma   90.00
#
_symmetry.space_group_name_H-M   'P 1'
#
loop_
_entity.id
_entity.type
_entity.pdbx_description
1 polymer ?
#
loop_
_entity_poly.entity_id
_entity_poly.type
_entity_poly.pdbx_seq_one_letter_code
_entity_poly.pdbx_strand_id
1 'polypeptide(L)'
;LGASPRATLHLLRAAKASAALSGRDYALPDDVQALAVAVLAHRLLPTAQAQLNRRTAEQVVLEILQRTPVPTADGGLAAGARPVPGGPLYGQQPGVRRL
;
A
#
# COMPACT_ATOMS: atom_id res chain seq x y z
N LEU A 1 -9.13 -17.57 1.96
CA LEU A 1 -9.58 -16.17 2.12
C LEU A 1 -8.47 -15.41 2.83
N GLY A 2 -8.17 -14.19 2.40
CA GLY A 2 -7.02 -13.42 2.91
C GLY A 2 -6.36 -12.57 1.82
N ALA A 3 -5.13 -12.13 2.07
CA ALA A 3 -4.25 -11.43 1.13
C ALA A 3 -3.71 -12.36 0.01
N SER A 4 -4.62 -13.03 -0.70
CA SER A 4 -4.29 -13.90 -1.82
C SER A 4 -3.85 -13.11 -3.06
N PRO A 5 -3.31 -13.75 -4.12
CA PRO A 5 -2.95 -13.06 -5.36
C PRO A 5 -4.08 -12.21 -5.96
N ARG A 6 -5.34 -12.62 -5.78
CA ARG A 6 -6.52 -11.83 -6.20
C ARG A 6 -6.67 -10.53 -5.41
N ALA A 7 -6.41 -10.56 -4.10
CA ALA A 7 -6.46 -9.36 -3.26
C ALA A 7 -5.39 -8.35 -3.69
N THR A 8 -4.17 -8.83 -3.96
CA THR A 8 -3.07 -7.99 -4.47
C THR A 8 -3.42 -7.35 -5.82
N LEU A 9 -4.05 -8.10 -6.73
CA LEU A 9 -4.48 -7.55 -8.02
C LEU A 9 -5.54 -6.46 -7.87
N HIS A 10 -6.50 -6.64 -6.96
CA HIS A 10 -7.50 -5.62 -6.66
C HIS A 10 -6.86 -4.36 -6.08
N LEU A 11 -5.92 -4.52 -5.14
CA LEU A 11 -5.21 -3.39 -4.54
C LEU A 11 -4.38 -2.63 -5.58
N LEU A 12 -3.67 -3.34 -6.45
CA LEU A 12 -2.89 -2.74 -7.54
C LEU A 12 -3.79 -1.96 -8.51
N ARG A 13 -4.93 -2.53 -8.92
CA ARG A 13 -5.87 -1.85 -9.82
C ARG A 13 -6.47 -0.61 -9.18
N ALA A 14 -6.86 -0.69 -7.91
CA ALA A 14 -7.40 0.45 -7.17
C ALA A 14 -6.35 1.56 -7.01
N ALA A 15 -5.10 1.22 -6.70
CA ALA A 15 -4.01 2.20 -6.59
C ALA A 15 -3.73 2.91 -7.94
N LYS A 16 -3.72 2.16 -9.05
CA LYS A 16 -3.59 2.76 -10.40
C LYS A 16 -4.76 3.68 -10.74
N ALA A 17 -5.99 3.28 -10.39
CA ALA A 17 -7.16 4.11 -10.60
C ALA A 17 -7.09 5.40 -9.76
N SER A 18 -6.69 5.31 -8.48
CA SER A 18 -6.46 6.47 -7.60
C SER A 18 -5.44 7.45 -8.20
N ALA A 19 -4.31 6.93 -8.68
CA ALA A 19 -3.28 7.74 -9.32
C ALA A 19 -3.81 8.45 -10.58
N ALA A 20 -4.51 7.72 -11.45
CA ALA A 20 -5.11 8.27 -12.67
C ALA A 20 -6.16 9.35 -12.36
N LEU A 21 -7.02 9.12 -11.37
CA LEU A 21 -7.99 10.12 -10.90
C LEU A 21 -7.32 11.35 -10.31
N SER A 22 -6.10 11.21 -9.80
CA SER A 22 -5.26 12.30 -9.30
C SER A 22 -4.42 12.98 -10.41
N GLY A 23 -4.62 12.61 -11.69
CA GLY A 23 -3.84 13.15 -12.82
C GLY A 23 -2.39 12.66 -12.89
N ARG A 24 -2.05 11.54 -12.23
CA ARG A 24 -0.71 10.95 -12.25
C ARG A 24 -0.68 9.70 -13.13
N ASP A 25 0.39 9.55 -13.91
CA ASP A 25 0.58 8.39 -14.81
C ASP A 25 1.08 7.13 -14.09
N TYR A 26 1.45 7.25 -12.81
CA TYR A 26 2.02 6.17 -12.01
C TYR A 26 1.50 6.21 -10.58
N ALA A 27 1.33 5.03 -9.99
CA ALA A 27 0.92 4.87 -8.60
C ALA A 27 2.11 5.09 -7.66
N LEU A 28 1.88 5.82 -6.56
CA LEU A 28 2.82 6.00 -5.47
C LEU A 28 2.54 4.98 -4.34
N PRO A 29 3.50 4.73 -3.44
CA PRO A 29 3.26 3.98 -2.22
C PRO A 29 2.07 4.52 -1.39
N ASP A 30 1.83 5.82 -1.42
CA ASP A 30 0.70 6.46 -0.71
C ASP A 30 -0.66 6.00 -1.25
N ASP A 31 -0.79 5.79 -2.57
CA ASP A 31 -2.02 5.26 -3.17
C ASP A 31 -2.32 3.84 -2.67
N VAL A 32 -1.27 3.03 -2.53
CA VAL A 32 -1.39 1.65 -2.03
C VAL A 32 -1.79 1.66 -0.56
N GLN A 33 -1.14 2.48 0.26
CA GLN A 33 -1.42 2.59 1.70
C GLN A 33 -2.84 3.10 1.96
N ALA A 34 -3.30 4.12 1.22
CA ALA A 34 -4.63 4.69 1.36
C ALA A 34 -5.75 3.66 1.09
N LEU A 35 -5.51 2.72 0.18
CA LEU A 35 -6.52 1.74 -0.25
C LEU A 35 -6.39 0.37 0.43
N ALA A 36 -5.28 0.11 1.12
CA ALA A 36 -4.98 -1.19 1.69
C ALA A 36 -6.05 -1.66 2.69
N VAL A 37 -6.52 -0.81 3.59
CA VAL A 37 -7.59 -1.18 4.55
C VAL A 37 -8.89 -1.51 3.82
N ALA A 38 -9.33 -0.63 2.92
CA ALA A 38 -10.57 -0.81 2.18
C ALA A 38 -10.59 -2.10 1.35
N VAL A 39 -9.46 -2.48 0.75
CA VAL A 39 -9.34 -3.67 -0.10
C VAL A 39 -9.09 -4.95 0.71
N LEU A 40 -8.32 -4.89 1.80
CA LEU A 40 -7.85 -6.09 2.49
C LEU A 40 -8.69 -6.46 3.72
N ALA A 41 -9.20 -5.49 4.49
CA ALA A 41 -9.82 -5.76 5.80
C ALA A 41 -11.01 -6.72 5.69
N HIS A 42 -11.94 -6.46 4.77
CA HIS A 42 -13.12 -7.30 4.53
C HIS A 42 -12.79 -8.70 3.96
N ARG A 43 -11.51 -8.97 3.64
CA ARG A 43 -11.04 -10.25 3.09
C ARG A 43 -10.33 -11.11 4.13
N LEU A 44 -10.03 -10.55 5.31
CA LEU A 44 -9.39 -11.26 6.41
C LEU A 44 -10.46 -11.92 7.27
N LEU A 45 -10.17 -13.14 7.75
CA LEU A 45 -10.97 -13.80 8.76
C LEU A 45 -10.17 -13.78 10.06
N PRO A 46 -10.57 -12.95 11.05
CA PRO A 46 -9.97 -12.99 12.37
C PRO A 46 -10.12 -14.38 13.01
N THR A 47 -9.08 -14.83 13.70
CA THR A 47 -9.16 -16.06 14.49
C THR A 47 -10.05 -15.86 15.71
N ALA A 48 -10.55 -16.94 16.32
CA ALA A 48 -11.32 -16.87 17.56
C ALA A 48 -10.56 -16.11 18.68
N GLN A 49 -9.25 -16.34 18.79
CA GLN A 49 -8.39 -15.61 19.73
C GLN A 49 -8.34 -14.11 19.44
N ALA A 50 -8.27 -13.71 18.17
CA ALA A 50 -8.30 -12.30 17.78
C ALA A 50 -9.65 -11.65 18.13
N GLN A 51 -10.76 -12.37 17.94
CA GLN A 51 -12.10 -11.90 18.32
C GLN A 51 -12.24 -11.72 19.83
N LEU A 52 -11.75 -12.67 20.64
CA LEU A 52 -11.72 -12.56 22.11
C LEU A 52 -10.92 -11.33 22.56
N ASN A 53 -9.81 -11.05 21.88
CA ASN A 53 -8.99 -9.87 22.12
C ASN A 53 -9.53 -8.58 21.47
N ARG A 54 -10.76 -8.61 20.92
CA ARG A 54 -11.43 -7.49 20.21
C ARG A 54 -10.58 -6.87 19.10
N ARG A 55 -9.77 -7.69 18.44
CA ARG A 55 -8.88 -7.27 17.35
C ARG A 55 -9.60 -7.40 16.01
N THR A 56 -9.75 -6.27 15.32
CA THR A 56 -10.44 -6.16 14.03
C THR A 56 -9.48 -6.39 12.86
N ALA A 57 -10.02 -6.75 11.70
CA ALA A 57 -9.23 -6.92 10.49
C ALA A 57 -8.58 -5.60 10.05
N GLU A 58 -9.29 -4.49 10.22
CA GLU A 58 -8.84 -3.13 9.95
C GLU A 58 -7.62 -2.78 10.79
N GLN A 59 -7.66 -3.06 12.11
CA GLN A 59 -6.52 -2.85 13.00
C GLN A 59 -5.31 -3.68 12.58
N VAL A 60 -5.50 -4.94 12.21
CA VAL A 60 -4.41 -5.80 11.72
C VAL A 60 -3.76 -5.22 10.47
N VAL A 61 -4.56 -4.76 9.50
CA VAL A 61 -4.03 -4.15 8.27
C VAL A 61 -3.26 -2.86 8.60
N LEU A 62 -3.81 -1.98 9.44
CA LEU A 62 -3.16 -0.73 9.85
C LEU A 62 -1.82 -0.98 10.54
N GLU A 63 -1.76 -1.94 11.47
CA GLU A 63 -0.51 -2.30 12.15
C GLU A 63 0.55 -2.82 11.17
N ILE A 64 0.16 -3.61 10.17
CA ILE A 64 1.07 -4.09 9.14
C ILE A 64 1.61 -2.91 8.32
N LEU A 65 0.74 -1.99 7.90
CA LEU A 65 1.15 -0.80 7.15
C LEU A 65 2.15 0.05 7.94
N GLN A 66 1.89 0.29 9.23
CA GLN A 66 2.76 1.06 10.10
C GLN A 66 4.17 0.46 10.25
N ARG A 67 4.30 -0.86 10.14
CA ARG A 67 5.58 -1.58 10.25
C ARG A 67 6.25 -1.84 8.91
N THR A 68 5.55 -1.61 7.80
CA THR A 68 6.06 -1.87 6.45
C THR A 68 6.81 -0.64 5.96
N PRO A 69 8.14 -0.71 5.74
CA PRO A 69 8.89 0.44 5.26
C PRO A 69 8.48 0.79 3.82
N VAL A 70 8.39 2.09 3.53
CA VAL A 70 8.19 2.58 2.17
C VAL A 70 9.52 2.52 1.42
N PRO A 71 9.56 1.95 0.20
CA PRO A 71 10.79 1.91 -0.59
C PRO A 71 11.33 3.31 -0.89
N THR A 72 12.58 3.56 -0.52
CA THR A 72 13.33 4.78 -0.89
C THR A 72 14.23 4.51 -2.10
N ALA A 73 14.67 5.59 -2.76
CA ALA A 73 15.48 5.52 -3.97
C ALA A 73 16.85 4.84 -3.77
N ASP A 74 17.37 4.83 -2.54
CA ASP A 74 18.73 4.34 -2.22
C ASP A 74 18.79 2.82 -1.97
N GLY A 75 17.75 2.07 -2.38
CA GLY A 75 17.77 0.62 -2.35
C GLY A 75 17.13 0.02 -1.10
N GLY A 76 15.82 0.23 -0.98
CA GLY A 76 14.93 -0.69 -0.25
C GLY A 76 14.25 -1.69 -1.18
N LEU A 77 14.82 -2.00 -2.35
CA LEU A 77 14.25 -2.98 -3.27
C LEU A 77 14.79 -4.37 -2.91
N ALA A 78 13.91 -5.20 -2.34
CA ALA A 78 14.06 -6.64 -2.39
C ALA A 78 14.44 -7.05 -3.82
N ALA A 79 15.54 -7.81 -3.93
CA ALA A 79 16.16 -8.24 -5.17
C ALA A 79 15.14 -8.68 -6.24
N GLY A 80 14.94 -7.87 -7.28
CA GLY A 80 14.13 -8.27 -8.45
C GLY A 80 13.47 -7.14 -9.24
N ALA A 81 13.21 -5.98 -8.64
CA ALA A 81 12.64 -4.85 -9.37
C ALA A 81 13.78 -4.03 -10.01
N ARG A 82 13.93 -4.11 -11.34
CA ARG A 82 14.79 -3.17 -12.08
C ARG A 82 14.32 -1.74 -11.77
N PRO A 83 15.18 -0.85 -11.26
CA PRO A 83 14.83 0.57 -11.20
C PRO A 83 14.49 1.03 -12.61
N VAL A 84 13.29 1.61 -12.77
CA VAL A 84 12.88 2.23 -14.03
C VAL A 84 13.80 3.43 -14.28
N PRO A 85 14.59 3.47 -15.37
CA PRO A 85 15.42 4.62 -15.67
C PRO A 85 14.53 5.86 -15.85
N GLY A 86 14.78 6.92 -15.08
CA GLY A 86 14.00 8.16 -15.12
C GLY A 86 12.79 8.24 -14.18
N GLY A 87 12.59 7.26 -13.28
CA GLY A 87 11.55 7.34 -12.25
C GLY A 87 11.84 8.43 -11.20
N PRO A 88 10.81 9.12 -10.67
CA PRO A 88 11.03 10.17 -9.68
C PRO A 88 11.56 9.59 -8.37
N LEU A 89 12.57 10.25 -7.81
CA LEU A 89 13.02 10.02 -6.45
C LEU A 89 11.88 10.45 -5.52
N TYR A 90 11.30 9.50 -4.78
CA TYR A 90 10.12 9.67 -3.91
C TYR A 90 10.24 10.74 -2.79
N GLY A 91 11.27 11.60 -2.82
CA GLY A 91 11.49 12.73 -1.90
C GLY A 91 11.71 14.10 -2.56
N GLN A 92 11.62 14.22 -3.89
CA GLN A 92 11.84 15.49 -4.60
C GLN A 92 10.74 15.84 -5.62
N GLN A 93 9.46 15.76 -5.23
CA GLN A 93 8.41 16.40 -6.02
C GLN A 93 8.25 17.86 -5.59
N PRO A 94 8.53 18.86 -6.46
CA PRO A 94 8.23 20.25 -6.17
C PRO A 94 6.71 20.44 -6.25
N GLY A 95 6.04 20.44 -5.10
CA GLY A 95 4.58 20.62 -5.06
C GLY A 95 3.91 20.32 -3.72
N VAL A 96 4.54 19.55 -2.83
CA VAL A 96 3.98 19.34 -1.48
C VAL A 96 4.39 20.53 -0.60
N ARG A 97 3.61 21.61 -0.63
CA ARG A 97 3.72 22.68 0.37
C ARG A 97 3.51 22.05 1.75
N ARG A 98 4.59 21.94 2.52
CA ARG A 98 4.51 21.86 3.99
C ARG A 98 3.86 23.17 4.46
N LEU A 99 2.70 23.04 5.11
CA LEU A 99 2.26 24.03 6.09
C LEU A 99 3.13 23.89 7.34
#